data_AF-A0AAJ0DH20-F1
#
_entry.id   AF-A0AAJ0DH20-F1
#
_cell.length_a   1.000
_cell.length_b   1.000
_cell.length_c   1.000
_cell.angle_alpha   90.00
_cell.angle_beta   90.00
_cell.angle_gamma   90.00
#
_symmetry.space_group_name_H-M   'P 1'
#
loop_
_entity.id
_entity.type
_entity.pdbx_description
1 polymer ?
#
loop_
_entity_poly.entity_id
_entity_poly.type
_entity_poly.pdbx_seq_one_letter_code
_entity_poly.pdbx_strand_id
1 'polypeptide(L)'
;MGRAYPRLYMKTPFLYGWLAMPATKADGNGNIVTVHRATSMRKVEMIHRKAGAQLGLFSQLVIPPMDVATAKRVACLGTTSLAWYIGHAVYQARQEKRSIMDAIVAANPSGKVLYTGKIVHVHRYVFSGGYTEGSVRLAPISSEEQEYGDAASGESRHLHLPFQNEYLLAELIDADVPNSRLNATAGSVEKRALEGELLCTVPDLISLVGSDGHALGTQDVRYGVRVSAVAFVANPHWYTPKGVKTGGPESPATKQESGVLFPTEI
;
A
#
# COMPACT_ATOMS: atom_id res chain seq x y z
N MET A 1 10.25 -3.98 -5.86
CA MET A 1 8.91 -4.15 -5.25
C MET A 1 7.83 -3.57 -6.14
N GLY A 2 8.00 -2.35 -6.68
CA GLY A 2 6.94 -1.71 -7.47
C GLY A 2 5.81 -1.11 -6.63
N ARG A 3 5.87 -1.33 -5.32
CA ARG A 3 5.04 -0.73 -4.26
C ARG A 3 5.81 -0.73 -2.93
N ALA A 4 5.24 -0.12 -1.91
CA ALA A 4 5.70 -0.25 -0.53
C ALA A 4 5.17 -1.55 0.12
N TYR A 5 5.98 -2.12 1.00
CA TYR A 5 5.64 -3.27 1.85
C TYR A 5 6.27 -3.06 3.24
N PRO A 6 5.66 -3.60 4.31
CA PRO A 6 6.09 -3.32 5.68
C PRO A 6 7.36 -4.08 6.09
N ARG A 7 7.77 -5.10 5.33
CA ARG A 7 8.84 -6.03 5.69
C ARG A 7 9.99 -6.00 4.69
N LEU A 8 11.22 -6.07 5.20
CA LEU A 8 12.44 -6.14 4.42
C LEU A 8 12.41 -7.30 3.43
N TYR A 9 11.94 -8.48 3.86
CA TYR A 9 11.92 -9.68 3.01
C TYR A 9 10.85 -9.64 1.92
N MET A 10 9.92 -8.68 1.96
CA MET A 10 8.94 -8.46 0.90
C MET A 10 9.56 -7.64 -0.24
N LYS A 11 10.76 -7.98 -0.73
CA LYS A 11 11.37 -7.39 -1.93
C LYS A 11 11.49 -8.43 -3.04
N THR A 12 11.24 -8.03 -4.28
CA THR A 12 11.24 -8.94 -5.43
C THR A 12 12.53 -9.77 -5.57
N PRO A 13 13.75 -9.26 -5.33
CA PRO A 13 14.94 -10.12 -5.34
C PRO A 13 14.89 -11.31 -4.36
N PHE A 14 14.26 -11.13 -3.20
CA PHE A 14 14.18 -12.15 -2.16
C PHE A 14 13.17 -13.26 -2.51
N LEU A 15 12.23 -12.97 -3.42
CA LEU A 15 11.41 -14.00 -4.06
C LEU A 15 12.26 -14.97 -4.89
N TYR A 16 13.43 -14.54 -5.37
CA TYR A 16 14.33 -15.35 -6.20
C TYR A 16 15.58 -15.83 -5.44
N GLY A 17 15.54 -15.84 -4.10
CA GLY A 17 16.59 -16.42 -3.28
C GLY A 17 17.78 -15.50 -3.00
N TRP A 18 17.72 -14.23 -3.43
CA TRP A 18 18.71 -13.23 -3.00
C TRP A 18 18.65 -13.04 -1.49
N LEU A 19 19.77 -12.65 -0.89
CA LEU A 19 19.85 -12.40 0.55
C LEU A 19 20.12 -10.92 0.81
N ALA A 20 19.53 -10.37 1.87
CA ALA A 20 19.83 -9.01 2.32
C ALA A 20 21.20 -8.91 3.02
N MET A 21 21.94 -10.01 3.16
CA MET A 21 23.16 -10.08 3.97
C MET A 21 24.43 -10.21 3.10
N PRO A 22 25.54 -9.57 3.49
CA PRO A 22 25.69 -8.68 4.65
C PRO A 22 24.86 -7.41 4.55
N ALA A 23 24.21 -7.00 5.64
CA ALA A 23 23.35 -5.83 5.70
C ALA A 23 23.90 -4.82 6.72
N THR A 24 24.20 -3.60 6.27
CA THR A 24 24.82 -2.55 7.08
C THR A 24 23.86 -1.39 7.24
N LYS A 25 23.65 -0.96 8.49
CA LYS A 25 22.84 0.20 8.84
C LYS A 25 23.70 1.29 9.47
N ALA A 26 23.46 2.54 9.12
CA ALA A 26 24.14 3.71 9.69
C ALA A 26 23.14 4.83 10.00
N ASP A 27 23.42 5.62 11.04
CA ASP A 27 22.65 6.81 11.43
C ASP A 27 23.21 8.13 10.87
N GLY A 28 24.40 8.08 10.27
CA GLY A 28 25.10 9.28 9.76
C GLY A 28 25.93 10.02 10.82
N ASN A 29 25.88 9.60 12.09
CA ASN A 29 26.62 10.17 13.21
C ASN A 29 27.83 9.32 13.63
N GLY A 30 28.31 8.47 12.71
CA GLY A 30 29.43 7.55 12.95
C GLY A 30 29.04 6.21 13.58
N ASN A 31 27.77 6.01 13.97
CA ASN A 31 27.33 4.70 14.48
C ASN A 31 26.93 3.78 13.31
N ILE A 32 27.52 2.59 13.29
CA ILE A 32 27.33 1.62 12.21
C ILE A 32 27.05 0.25 12.83
N VAL A 33 26.02 -0.43 12.33
CA VAL A 33 25.66 -1.79 12.71
C VAL A 33 25.62 -2.67 11.47
N THR A 34 26.46 -3.69 11.42
CA THR A 34 26.48 -4.67 10.33
C THR A 34 26.04 -6.04 10.81
N VAL A 35 25.04 -6.60 10.15
CA VAL A 35 24.65 -8.00 10.28
C VAL A 35 25.32 -8.76 9.14
N HIS A 36 26.45 -9.39 9.44
CA HIS A 36 27.21 -10.15 8.44
C HIS A 36 26.46 -11.44 8.04
N ARG A 37 25.86 -12.13 9.01
CA ARG A 37 25.08 -13.35 8.81
C ARG A 37 23.97 -13.47 9.85
N ALA A 38 22.87 -14.10 9.49
CA ALA A 38 21.74 -14.44 10.35
C ALA A 38 21.06 -15.72 9.82
N THR A 39 20.25 -16.35 10.66
CA THR A 39 19.57 -17.62 10.32
C THR A 39 18.41 -17.45 9.34
N SER A 40 17.85 -16.24 9.20
CA SER A 40 16.77 -15.96 8.26
C SER A 40 16.63 -14.46 7.97
N MET A 41 15.95 -14.11 6.88
CA MET A 41 15.64 -12.72 6.54
C MET A 41 14.77 -12.02 7.60
N ARG A 42 13.89 -12.77 8.28
CA ARG A 42 13.11 -12.26 9.42
C ARG A 42 14.03 -11.86 10.57
N LYS A 43 15.07 -12.65 10.85
CA LYS A 43 16.06 -12.34 11.89
C LYS A 43 16.88 -11.10 11.54
N VAL A 44 17.29 -10.94 10.28
CA VAL A 44 17.97 -9.73 9.79
C VAL A 44 17.13 -8.50 10.05
N GLU A 45 15.85 -8.53 9.67
CA GLU A 45 14.93 -7.42 9.91
C GLU A 45 14.78 -7.11 11.41
N MET A 46 14.55 -8.12 12.25
CA MET A 46 14.39 -7.92 13.69
C MET A 46 15.62 -7.27 14.33
N ILE A 47 16.82 -7.69 13.95
CA ILE A 47 18.07 -7.10 14.45
C ILE A 47 18.17 -5.63 14.01
N HIS A 48 17.94 -5.35 12.73
CA HIS A 48 18.04 -3.98 12.19
C HIS A 48 16.93 -3.04 12.66
N ARG A 49 15.75 -3.56 13.02
CA ARG A 49 14.69 -2.79 13.69
C ARG A 49 15.11 -2.39 15.10
N LYS A 50 15.63 -3.32 15.90
CA LYS A 50 16.16 -3.01 17.24
C LYS A 50 17.34 -2.04 17.18
N ALA A 51 18.26 -2.24 16.25
CA ALA A 51 19.36 -1.30 16.01
C ALA A 51 18.83 0.09 15.62
N GLY A 52 17.81 0.16 14.75
CA GLY A 52 17.19 1.42 14.35
C GLY A 52 16.63 2.24 15.52
N ALA A 53 16.04 1.58 16.52
CA ALA A 53 15.58 2.25 17.73
C ALA A 53 16.75 2.86 18.52
N GLN A 54 17.86 2.13 18.66
CA GLN A 54 19.06 2.62 19.34
C GLN A 54 19.77 3.75 18.58
N LEU A 55 19.67 3.72 17.25
CA LEU A 55 20.25 4.69 16.32
C LEU A 55 19.39 5.96 16.14
N GLY A 56 18.39 6.19 17.02
CA GLY A 56 17.60 7.43 17.00
C GLY A 56 16.44 7.44 16.01
N LEU A 57 15.93 6.27 15.60
CA LEU A 57 14.75 6.09 14.72
C LEU A 57 14.91 6.61 13.27
N PHE A 58 16.00 7.28 12.95
CA PHE A 58 16.36 7.69 11.60
C PHE A 58 17.71 7.08 11.20
N SER A 59 17.68 6.10 10.31
CA SER A 59 18.87 5.38 9.87
C SER A 59 18.66 4.77 8.47
N GLN A 60 19.75 4.58 7.73
CA GLN A 60 19.74 4.02 6.38
C GLN A 60 20.32 2.61 6.37
N LEU A 61 19.74 1.71 5.58
CA LEU A 61 20.17 0.32 5.43
C LEU A 61 20.69 0.08 4.00
N VAL A 62 21.92 -0.41 3.90
CA VAL A 62 22.52 -0.89 2.65
C VAL A 62 22.55 -2.43 2.69
N ILE A 63 22.12 -3.04 1.60
CA ILE A 63 22.18 -4.49 1.34
C ILE A 63 23.20 -4.77 0.22
N PRO A 64 23.63 -6.01 -0.01
CA PRO A 64 24.65 -6.32 -1.00
C PRO A 64 24.26 -5.84 -2.39
N PRO A 65 25.23 -5.33 -3.19
CA PRO A 65 24.97 -4.96 -4.56
C PRO A 65 24.58 -6.18 -5.38
N MET A 66 23.88 -5.94 -6.48
CA MET A 66 23.41 -6.95 -7.40
C MET A 66 23.99 -6.67 -8.78
N ASP A 67 24.40 -7.71 -9.49
CA ASP A 67 24.83 -7.55 -10.88
C ASP A 67 23.64 -7.14 -11.78
N VAL A 68 23.96 -6.48 -12.89
CA VAL A 68 22.95 -5.90 -13.80
C VAL A 68 22.05 -6.97 -14.42
N ALA A 69 22.61 -8.15 -14.75
CA ALA A 69 21.84 -9.22 -15.39
C ALA A 69 20.78 -9.80 -14.44
N THR A 70 21.13 -9.99 -13.18
CA THR A 70 20.22 -10.40 -12.12
C THR A 70 19.20 -9.31 -11.84
N ALA A 71 19.62 -8.04 -11.71
CA ALA A 71 18.72 -6.92 -11.46
C ALA A 71 17.62 -6.82 -12.54
N LYS A 72 17.99 -6.93 -13.82
CA LYS A 72 17.03 -6.93 -14.94
C LYS A 72 15.99 -8.06 -14.87
N ARG A 73 16.32 -9.19 -14.24
CA ARG A 73 15.44 -10.36 -14.11
C ARG A 73 14.49 -10.28 -12.92
N VAL A 74 14.89 -9.64 -11.81
CA VAL A 74 14.18 -9.73 -10.52
C VAL A 74 13.71 -8.39 -9.96
N ALA A 75 14.17 -7.27 -10.51
CA ALA A 75 13.74 -5.95 -10.09
C ALA A 75 12.48 -5.50 -10.82
N CYS A 76 11.69 -4.64 -10.17
CA CYS A 76 10.63 -3.91 -10.85
C CYS A 76 11.27 -2.71 -11.55
N LEU A 77 11.44 -2.78 -12.86
CA LEU A 77 12.09 -1.73 -13.66
C LEU A 77 11.11 -0.58 -13.97
N GLY A 78 11.66 0.59 -14.31
CA GLY A 78 10.88 1.74 -14.77
C GLY A 78 10.07 2.49 -13.70
N THR A 79 10.15 2.10 -12.42
CA THR A 79 9.32 2.69 -11.35
C THR A 79 9.57 4.18 -11.15
N THR A 80 10.81 4.65 -11.29
CA THR A 80 11.14 6.08 -11.17
C THR A 80 10.57 6.88 -12.32
N SER A 81 10.65 6.36 -13.54
CA SER A 81 10.04 6.98 -14.73
C SER A 81 8.53 7.03 -14.60
N LEU A 82 7.89 5.94 -14.14
CA LEU A 82 6.45 5.91 -13.89
C LEU A 82 6.02 6.95 -12.86
N ALA A 83 6.73 7.06 -11.73
CA ALA A 83 6.46 8.08 -10.72
C ALA A 83 6.58 9.50 -11.29
N TRP A 84 7.58 9.73 -12.16
CA TRP A 84 7.71 11.01 -12.87
C TRP A 84 6.55 11.28 -13.82
N TYR A 85 6.13 10.29 -14.64
CA TYR A 85 5.00 10.44 -15.56
C TYR A 85 3.68 10.73 -14.83
N ILE A 86 3.41 10.04 -13.73
CA ILE A 86 2.23 10.30 -12.90
C ILE A 86 2.31 11.72 -12.32
N GLY A 87 3.44 12.11 -11.72
CA GLY A 87 3.62 13.46 -11.16
C GLY A 87 3.48 14.56 -12.21
N HIS A 88 4.02 14.35 -13.41
CA HIS A 88 3.86 15.25 -14.55
C HIS A 88 2.40 15.34 -15.01
N ALA A 89 1.69 14.22 -15.11
CA ALA A 89 0.28 14.20 -15.47
C ALA A 89 -0.60 14.93 -14.45
N VAL A 90 -0.33 14.76 -13.15
CA VAL A 90 -0.99 15.52 -12.07
C VAL A 90 -0.70 17.02 -12.21
N TYR A 91 0.56 17.38 -12.44
CA TYR A 91 0.95 18.78 -12.63
C TYR A 91 0.21 19.42 -13.81
N GLN A 92 0.22 18.78 -14.98
CA GLN A 92 -0.50 19.26 -16.17
C GLN A 92 -2.00 19.35 -15.92
N ALA A 93 -2.60 18.34 -15.29
CA ALA A 93 -4.03 18.32 -15.01
C ALA A 93 -4.47 19.53 -14.16
N ARG A 94 -3.62 19.93 -13.21
CA ARG A 94 -3.84 21.13 -12.39
C ARG A 94 -3.72 22.43 -13.20
N GLN A 95 -2.75 22.52 -14.11
CA GLN A 95 -2.60 23.71 -14.97
C GLN A 95 -3.80 23.86 -15.92
N GLU A 96 -4.25 22.74 -16.49
CA GLU A 96 -5.33 22.68 -17.49
C GLU A 96 -6.74 22.60 -16.87
N LYS A 97 -6.84 22.51 -15.54
CA LYS A 97 -8.10 22.34 -14.78
C LYS A 97 -8.94 21.15 -15.27
N ARG A 98 -8.28 20.04 -15.57
CA ARG A 98 -8.92 18.76 -15.92
C ARG A 98 -8.89 17.80 -14.72
N SER A 99 -9.65 16.72 -14.83
CA SER A 99 -9.69 15.66 -13.81
C SER A 99 -8.28 15.11 -13.53
N ILE A 100 -7.84 15.25 -12.27
CA ILE A 100 -6.55 14.74 -11.80
C ILE A 100 -6.57 13.22 -11.76
N MET A 101 -7.67 12.61 -11.32
CA MET A 101 -7.77 11.15 -11.24
C MET A 101 -7.72 10.52 -12.62
N ASP A 102 -8.39 11.10 -13.62
CA ASP A 102 -8.31 10.61 -15.00
C ASP A 102 -6.89 10.77 -15.55
N ALA A 103 -6.18 11.84 -15.17
CA ALA A 103 -4.77 12.02 -15.51
C ALA A 103 -3.87 10.93 -14.93
N ILE A 104 -4.08 10.58 -13.66
CA ILE A 104 -3.32 9.55 -12.96
C ILE A 104 -3.56 8.17 -13.62
N VAL A 105 -4.82 7.82 -13.87
CA VAL A 105 -5.18 6.54 -14.50
C VAL A 105 -4.72 6.49 -15.96
N ALA A 106 -4.77 7.60 -16.70
CA ALA A 106 -4.22 7.66 -18.06
C ALA A 106 -2.69 7.50 -18.08
N ALA A 107 -1.98 8.08 -17.09
CA ALA A 107 -0.52 7.96 -16.97
C ALA A 107 -0.08 6.56 -16.50
N ASN A 108 -0.93 5.84 -15.76
CA ASN A 108 -0.73 4.45 -15.42
C ASN A 108 -2.01 3.64 -15.69
N PRO A 109 -2.18 3.10 -16.91
CA PRO A 109 -3.40 2.39 -17.33
C PRO A 109 -3.71 1.11 -16.55
N SER A 110 -2.77 0.63 -15.72
CA SER A 110 -3.05 -0.45 -14.77
C SER A 110 -3.90 0.01 -13.57
N GLY A 111 -4.27 1.29 -13.52
CA GLY A 111 -4.99 1.92 -12.43
C GLY A 111 -6.51 1.86 -12.60
N LYS A 112 -7.22 1.70 -11.48
CA LYS A 112 -8.69 1.82 -11.42
C LYS A 112 -9.10 2.57 -10.16
N VAL A 113 -9.94 3.59 -10.32
CA VAL A 113 -10.58 4.26 -9.17
C VAL A 113 -11.58 3.27 -8.57
N LEU A 114 -11.41 2.94 -7.29
CA LEU A 114 -12.28 2.04 -6.56
C LEU A 114 -13.46 2.79 -5.92
N TYR A 115 -13.18 4.00 -5.42
CA TYR A 115 -14.14 4.77 -4.63
C TYR A 115 -13.70 6.23 -4.55
N THR A 116 -14.64 7.16 -4.54
CA THR A 116 -14.39 8.57 -4.19
C THR A 116 -15.32 8.95 -3.04
N GLY A 117 -14.75 9.49 -1.98
CA GLY A 117 -15.49 9.71 -0.74
C GLY A 117 -14.78 10.61 0.25
N LYS A 118 -15.44 10.82 1.38
CA LYS A 118 -14.92 11.58 2.52
C LYS A 118 -14.52 10.63 3.63
N ILE A 119 -13.37 10.87 4.25
CA ILE A 119 -12.93 10.09 5.41
C ILE A 119 -13.84 10.42 6.60
N VAL A 120 -14.57 9.43 7.09
CA VAL A 120 -15.51 9.56 8.22
C VAL A 120 -15.07 8.80 9.47
N HIS A 121 -14.02 7.99 9.37
CA HIS A 121 -13.44 7.35 10.54
C HIS A 121 -11.98 7.00 10.28
N VAL A 122 -11.15 7.23 11.29
CA VAL A 122 -9.74 6.87 11.31
C VAL A 122 -9.42 6.29 12.67
N HIS A 123 -8.95 5.06 12.70
CA HIS A 123 -8.39 4.44 13.89
C HIS A 123 -6.95 4.03 13.59
N ARG A 124 -6.02 4.38 14.48
CA ARG A 124 -4.61 4.02 14.34
C ARG A 124 -3.97 3.78 15.70
N TYR A 125 -3.06 2.83 15.76
CA TYR A 125 -2.21 2.58 16.93
C TYR A 125 -0.84 2.09 16.48
N VAL A 126 0.16 2.20 17.36
CA VAL A 126 1.50 1.69 17.12
C VAL A 126 1.64 0.36 17.84
N PHE A 127 1.85 -0.73 17.10
CA PHE A 127 2.05 -2.06 17.68
C PHE A 127 3.48 -2.20 18.23
N SER A 128 3.71 -3.17 19.12
CA SER A 128 5.00 -3.41 19.80
C SER A 128 6.20 -3.67 18.87
N GLY A 129 5.95 -3.95 17.58
CA GLY A 129 6.96 -4.08 16.54
C GLY A 129 7.36 -2.78 15.81
N GLY A 130 6.81 -1.63 16.22
CA GLY A 130 7.02 -0.33 15.56
C GLY A 130 6.26 -0.17 14.24
N TYR A 131 5.14 -0.89 14.11
CA TYR A 131 4.23 -0.78 12.96
C TYR A 131 3.06 0.11 13.31
N THR A 132 2.66 0.97 12.37
CA THR A 132 1.42 1.72 12.47
C THR A 132 0.31 0.88 11.86
N GLU A 133 -0.63 0.45 12.68
CA GLU A 133 -1.76 -0.38 12.27
C GLU A 133 -3.07 0.36 12.53
N GLY A 134 -4.09 0.03 11.74
CA GLY A 134 -5.37 0.70 11.86
C GLY A 134 -6.29 0.46 10.69
N SER A 135 -7.31 1.31 10.61
CA SER A 135 -8.27 1.31 9.52
C SER A 135 -8.80 2.71 9.22
N VAL A 136 -9.18 2.91 7.96
CA VAL A 136 -9.85 4.11 7.47
C VAL A 136 -11.22 3.71 6.91
N ARG A 137 -12.24 4.54 7.16
CA ARG A 137 -13.56 4.44 6.53
C ARG A 137 -13.84 5.67 5.69
N LEU A 138 -14.26 5.46 4.45
CA LEU A 138 -14.76 6.50 3.56
C LEU A 138 -16.27 6.35 3.42
N ALA A 139 -16.99 7.46 3.49
CA ALA A 139 -18.40 7.56 3.14
C ALA A 139 -18.55 8.24 1.77
N PRO A 140 -19.66 7.98 1.05
CA PRO A 140 -19.91 8.68 -0.20
C PRO A 140 -20.09 10.18 0.08
N ILE A 141 -19.74 11.02 -0.89
CA ILE A 141 -19.94 12.47 -0.80
C ILE A 141 -21.45 12.74 -0.91
N SER A 142 -22.03 13.38 0.12
CA SER A 142 -23.47 13.70 0.10
C SER A 142 -23.77 14.77 -0.97
N SER A 143 -25.03 14.87 -1.39
CA SER A 143 -25.48 15.89 -2.35
C SER A 143 -25.18 17.32 -1.89
N GLU A 144 -25.24 17.58 -0.59
CA GLU A 144 -24.91 18.89 0.00
C GLU A 144 -23.41 19.20 -0.04
N GLU A 145 -22.57 18.16 -0.12
CA GLU A 145 -21.12 18.28 -0.16
C GLU A 145 -20.57 18.26 -1.60
N GLN A 146 -21.38 17.95 -2.61
CA GLN A 146 -20.90 17.89 -3.99
C GLN A 146 -20.40 19.25 -4.49
N GLU A 147 -19.21 19.25 -5.10
CA GLU A 147 -18.67 20.39 -5.82
C GLU A 147 -19.06 20.34 -7.30
N TYR A 148 -18.97 21.49 -7.99
CA TYR A 148 -19.28 21.57 -9.41
C TYR A 148 -18.34 20.67 -10.22
N GLY A 149 -18.92 19.65 -10.89
CA GLY A 149 -18.18 18.66 -11.67
C GLY A 149 -18.05 17.29 -10.99
N ASP A 150 -18.51 17.14 -9.74
CA ASP A 150 -18.57 15.83 -9.09
C ASP A 150 -19.58 14.92 -9.79
N ALA A 151 -19.15 13.69 -10.07
CA ALA A 151 -20.07 12.64 -10.52
C ALA A 151 -20.93 12.19 -9.33
N ALA A 152 -22.24 12.11 -9.54
CA ALA A 152 -23.14 11.52 -8.55
C ALA A 152 -22.76 10.03 -8.35
N SER A 153 -22.36 9.67 -7.13
CA SER A 153 -22.15 8.28 -6.76
C SER A 153 -23.49 7.63 -6.41
N GLY A 154 -23.84 6.54 -7.09
CA GLY A 154 -24.96 5.68 -6.70
C GLY A 154 -24.63 4.74 -5.53
N GLU A 155 -23.39 4.76 -5.04
CA GLU A 155 -22.94 3.91 -3.94
C GLU A 155 -23.34 4.50 -2.59
N SER A 156 -24.10 3.74 -1.81
CA SER A 156 -24.53 4.09 -0.45
C SER A 156 -23.66 3.45 0.63
N ARG A 157 -22.92 2.39 0.28
CA ARG A 157 -22.01 1.69 1.18
C ARG A 157 -20.74 2.50 1.41
N HIS A 158 -20.07 2.20 2.51
CA HIS A 158 -18.81 2.82 2.89
C HIS A 158 -17.63 1.96 2.42
N LEU A 159 -16.50 2.59 2.09
CA LEU A 159 -15.27 1.86 1.82
C LEU A 159 -14.45 1.71 3.11
N HIS A 160 -14.09 0.48 3.46
CA HIS A 160 -13.20 0.14 4.55
C HIS A 160 -11.80 -0.24 4.04
N LEU A 161 -10.78 0.36 4.66
CA LEU A 161 -9.37 0.22 4.30
C LEU A 161 -8.53 -0.08 5.55
N PRO A 162 -8.33 -1.34 5.93
CA PRO A 162 -7.37 -1.70 6.97
C PRO A 162 -5.93 -1.56 6.45
N PHE A 163 -5.01 -1.19 7.34
CA PHE A 163 -3.61 -0.96 6.98
C PHE A 163 -2.62 -1.42 8.06
N GLN A 164 -1.41 -1.77 7.62
CA GLN A 164 -0.20 -1.91 8.44
C GLN A 164 0.94 -1.19 7.71
N ASN A 165 1.20 0.08 8.06
CA ASN A 165 1.96 1.08 7.30
C ASN A 165 1.40 1.36 5.89
N GLU A 166 1.00 0.33 5.16
CA GLU A 166 0.37 0.34 3.85
C GLU A 166 -1.04 -0.26 3.90
N TYR A 167 -1.93 0.17 3.00
CA TYR A 167 -3.28 -0.40 2.84
C TYR A 167 -3.22 -1.85 2.37
N LEU A 168 -4.02 -2.71 3.03
CA LEU A 168 -3.99 -4.15 2.84
C LEU A 168 -5.12 -4.65 1.93
N LEU A 169 -6.32 -4.10 2.08
CA LEU A 169 -7.48 -4.42 1.26
C LEU A 169 -8.44 -3.24 1.19
N ALA A 170 -9.36 -3.31 0.24
CA ALA A 170 -10.46 -2.38 0.05
C ALA A 170 -11.76 -3.17 -0.04
N GLU A 171 -12.69 -2.89 0.86
CA GLU A 171 -13.94 -3.63 1.01
C GLU A 171 -15.10 -2.65 1.17
N LEU A 172 -16.17 -2.85 0.40
CA LEU A 172 -17.42 -2.12 0.57
C LEU A 172 -18.24 -2.75 1.68
N ILE A 173 -18.65 -1.94 2.64
CA ILE A 173 -19.39 -2.36 3.82
C ILE A 173 -20.63 -1.51 4.01
N ASP A 174 -21.66 -2.07 4.61
CA ASP A 174 -22.87 -1.32 4.93
C ASP A 174 -22.57 -0.15 5.88
N ALA A 175 -23.31 0.95 5.70
CA ALA A 175 -23.07 2.20 6.41
C ALA A 175 -23.30 2.09 7.93
N ASP A 176 -24.14 1.14 8.35
CA ASP A 176 -24.54 0.88 9.73
C ASP A 176 -23.53 -0.01 10.49
N VAL A 177 -22.55 -0.61 9.80
CA VAL A 177 -21.48 -1.37 10.45
C VAL A 177 -20.79 -0.47 11.48
N PRO A 178 -20.72 -0.85 12.77
CA PRO A 178 -20.16 0.02 13.80
C PRO A 178 -18.63 0.08 13.70
N ASN A 179 -18.06 1.25 13.99
CA ASN A 179 -16.60 1.47 13.95
C ASN A 179 -15.82 0.50 14.85
N SER A 180 -16.41 0.03 15.96
CA SER A 180 -15.81 -0.96 16.85
C SER A 180 -15.47 -2.28 16.15
N ARG A 181 -16.24 -2.69 15.12
CA ARG A 181 -15.92 -3.88 14.30
C ARG A 181 -14.72 -3.63 13.37
N LEU A 182 -14.53 -2.40 12.89
CA LEU A 182 -13.40 -2.05 12.03
C LEU A 182 -12.08 -1.92 12.79
N ASN A 183 -12.15 -1.65 14.09
CA ASN A 183 -10.96 -1.51 14.92
C ASN A 183 -10.35 -2.89 15.25
N ALA A 184 -11.17 -3.93 15.27
CA ALA A 184 -10.77 -5.30 15.59
C ALA A 184 -10.05 -6.04 14.44
N THR A 185 -10.11 -5.51 13.22
CA THR A 185 -9.52 -6.12 12.02
C THR A 185 -8.09 -5.65 11.75
N ALA A 186 -7.62 -4.60 12.43
CA ALA A 186 -6.22 -4.22 12.43
C ALA A 186 -5.45 -5.18 13.36
N GLY A 187 -4.50 -5.94 12.82
CA GLY A 187 -3.52 -6.72 13.60
C GLY A 187 -3.82 -8.20 13.87
N SER A 188 -5.00 -8.73 13.53
CA SER A 188 -5.25 -10.17 13.58
C SER A 188 -6.22 -10.62 12.48
N VAL A 189 -5.67 -11.31 11.48
CA VAL A 189 -6.37 -11.91 10.32
C VAL A 189 -7.37 -13.01 10.75
N GLU A 190 -7.37 -13.41 12.03
CA GLU A 190 -8.28 -14.43 12.58
C GLU A 190 -9.66 -13.94 13.02
N LYS A 191 -9.99 -12.64 12.92
CA LYS A 191 -11.34 -12.16 13.26
C LYS A 191 -12.05 -11.61 12.05
N ARG A 192 -12.89 -12.48 11.46
CA ARG A 192 -13.97 -12.25 10.48
C ARG A 192 -13.69 -11.14 9.46
N ALA A 193 -13.50 -11.55 8.20
CA ALA A 193 -13.84 -10.66 7.08
C ALA A 193 -15.17 -9.98 7.41
N LEU A 194 -15.27 -8.67 7.18
CA LEU A 194 -16.57 -8.05 7.23
C LEU A 194 -17.42 -8.78 6.16
N GLU A 195 -18.74 -8.83 6.31
CA GLU A 195 -19.60 -9.44 5.27
C GLU A 195 -19.73 -8.48 4.07
N GLY A 196 -18.64 -7.79 3.73
CA GLY A 196 -18.57 -6.78 2.69
C GLY A 196 -18.11 -7.33 1.35
N GLU A 197 -18.25 -6.50 0.32
CA GLU A 197 -17.79 -6.81 -1.03
C GLU A 197 -16.31 -6.42 -1.18
N LEU A 198 -15.44 -7.41 -1.38
CA LEU A 198 -14.01 -7.18 -1.58
C LEU A 198 -13.75 -6.58 -2.98
N LEU A 199 -13.24 -5.36 -3.03
CA LEU A 199 -12.89 -4.68 -4.28
C LEU A 199 -11.44 -4.91 -4.70
N CYS A 200 -10.52 -4.96 -3.73
CA CYS A 200 -9.09 -5.06 -3.99
C CYS A 200 -8.36 -5.58 -2.75
N THR A 201 -7.25 -6.28 -2.95
CA THR A 201 -6.38 -6.73 -1.87
C THR A 201 -4.93 -6.77 -2.34
N VAL A 202 -3.98 -6.79 -1.40
CA VAL A 202 -2.58 -7.07 -1.73
C VAL A 202 -2.49 -8.37 -2.55
N PRO A 203 -1.60 -8.46 -3.57
CA PRO A 203 -0.45 -7.60 -3.80
C PRO A 203 -0.73 -6.27 -4.51
N ASP A 204 -1.94 -6.03 -5.01
CA ASP A 204 -2.28 -4.80 -5.71
C ASP A 204 -2.15 -3.57 -4.81
N LEU A 205 -1.58 -2.50 -5.37
CA LEU A 205 -1.35 -1.27 -4.63
C LEU A 205 -2.67 -0.53 -4.48
N ILE A 206 -3.08 -0.28 -3.23
CA ILE A 206 -4.18 0.63 -2.91
C ILE A 206 -3.56 1.93 -2.44
N SER A 207 -4.01 3.06 -2.98
CA SER A 207 -3.58 4.41 -2.58
C SER A 207 -4.79 5.31 -2.36
N LEU A 208 -4.71 6.17 -1.35
CA LEU A 208 -5.62 7.31 -1.22
C LEU A 208 -4.96 8.53 -1.88
N VAL A 209 -5.71 9.24 -2.71
CA VAL A 209 -5.27 10.46 -3.40
C VAL A 209 -6.20 11.59 -3.00
N GLY A 210 -5.64 12.70 -2.52
CA GLY A 210 -6.38 13.90 -2.17
C GLY A 210 -6.90 14.62 -3.40
N SER A 211 -7.81 15.57 -3.20
CA SER A 211 -8.33 16.43 -4.29
C SER A 211 -7.25 17.26 -4.99
N ASP A 212 -6.09 17.44 -4.35
CA ASP A 212 -4.92 18.14 -4.90
C ASP A 212 -3.98 17.23 -5.72
N GLY A 213 -4.28 15.93 -5.80
CA GLY A 213 -3.49 14.92 -6.50
C GLY A 213 -2.33 14.32 -5.70
N HIS A 214 -2.14 14.72 -4.45
CA HIS A 214 -1.11 14.10 -3.60
C HIS A 214 -1.62 12.78 -3.02
N ALA A 215 -0.73 11.79 -2.96
CA ALA A 215 -1.01 10.54 -2.26
C ALA A 215 -0.96 10.77 -0.74
N LEU A 216 -1.96 10.27 -0.02
CA LEU A 216 -2.01 10.31 1.44
C LEU A 216 -1.42 9.02 2.01
N GLY A 217 -0.34 9.16 2.78
CA GLY A 217 0.16 8.06 3.60
C GLY A 217 -0.78 7.77 4.77
N THR A 218 -0.65 6.59 5.38
CA THR A 218 -1.46 6.18 6.55
C THR A 218 -1.26 7.11 7.75
N GLN A 219 -0.13 7.82 7.82
CA GLN A 219 0.14 8.87 8.80
C GLN A 219 -0.61 10.18 8.50
N ASP A 220 -0.92 10.47 7.23
CA ASP A 220 -1.46 11.76 6.77
C ASP A 220 -2.99 11.78 6.71
N VAL A 221 -3.65 10.62 6.74
CA VAL A 221 -5.12 10.53 6.73
C VAL A 221 -5.74 11.26 7.91
N ARG A 222 -6.80 12.02 7.67
CA ARG A 222 -7.52 12.79 8.70
C ARG A 222 -9.01 12.72 8.44
N TYR A 223 -9.80 12.82 9.50
CA TYR A 223 -11.25 12.92 9.38
C TYR A 223 -11.63 14.15 8.52
N GLY A 224 -12.65 14.01 7.67
CA GLY A 224 -13.22 15.06 6.85
C GLY A 224 -12.52 15.29 5.51
N VAL A 225 -11.37 14.67 5.27
CA VAL A 225 -10.64 14.85 3.99
C VAL A 225 -11.34 14.07 2.87
N ARG A 226 -11.52 14.74 1.73
CA ARG A 226 -12.00 14.11 0.48
C ARG A 226 -10.85 13.42 -0.22
N VAL A 227 -11.07 12.19 -0.62
CA VAL A 227 -10.06 11.35 -1.27
C VAL A 227 -10.70 10.45 -2.32
N SER A 228 -9.89 10.07 -3.30
CA SER A 228 -10.17 8.95 -4.18
C SER A 228 -9.27 7.77 -3.79
N ALA A 229 -9.88 6.62 -3.55
CA ALA A 229 -9.18 5.35 -3.43
C ALA A 229 -8.94 4.79 -4.83
N VAL A 230 -7.68 4.56 -5.18
CA VAL A 230 -7.25 4.01 -6.47
C VAL A 230 -6.43 2.74 -6.25
N ALA A 231 -6.69 1.72 -7.06
CA ALA A 231 -5.90 0.50 -7.11
C ALA A 231 -5.00 0.48 -8.34
N PHE A 232 -3.82 -0.11 -8.23
CA PHE A 232 -2.93 -0.41 -9.34
C PHE A 232 -2.47 -1.87 -9.29
N VAL A 233 -2.53 -2.55 -10.44
CA VAL A 233 -2.02 -3.92 -10.63
C VAL A 233 -0.58 -4.03 -10.13
N ALA A 234 -0.31 -5.05 -9.32
CA ALA A 234 1.03 -5.33 -8.83
C ALA A 234 1.97 -5.78 -9.95
N ASN A 235 3.28 -5.63 -9.72
CA ASN A 235 4.26 -6.22 -10.63
C ASN A 235 4.11 -7.76 -10.70
N PRO A 236 4.24 -8.40 -11.89
CA PRO A 236 3.98 -9.83 -12.07
C PRO A 236 4.73 -10.79 -11.13
N HIS A 237 5.90 -10.38 -10.61
CA HIS A 237 6.62 -11.17 -9.62
C HIS A 237 5.77 -11.49 -8.37
N TRP A 238 4.79 -10.64 -8.04
CA TRP A 238 3.91 -10.80 -6.89
C TRP A 238 2.77 -11.78 -7.08
N TYR A 239 2.37 -12.09 -8.31
CA TYR A 239 1.33 -13.09 -8.60
C TYR A 239 1.88 -14.52 -8.67
N THR A 240 3.20 -14.70 -8.62
CA THR A 240 3.79 -16.04 -8.48
C THR A 240 3.37 -16.67 -7.16
N PRO A 241 3.32 -18.02 -7.04
CA PRO A 241 2.98 -18.67 -5.77
C PRO A 241 3.84 -18.21 -4.58
N LYS A 242 5.13 -17.94 -4.83
CA LYS A 242 6.04 -17.40 -3.80
C LYS A 242 5.78 -15.92 -3.52
N GLY A 243 5.43 -15.13 -4.53
CA GLY A 243 5.01 -13.73 -4.39
C GLY A 243 3.77 -13.61 -3.51
N VAL A 244 2.69 -14.33 -3.85
CA VAL A 244 1.43 -14.34 -3.08
C VAL A 244 1.65 -14.84 -1.66
N LYS A 245 2.44 -15.91 -1.46
CA LYS A 245 2.79 -16.38 -0.12
C LYS A 245 3.58 -15.36 0.71
N THR A 246 4.32 -14.46 0.07
CA THR A 246 5.22 -13.51 0.74
C THR A 246 4.59 -12.15 0.99
N GLY A 247 3.80 -11.63 0.04
CA GLY A 247 3.24 -10.29 0.06
C GLY A 247 1.80 -10.20 -0.48
N GLY A 248 1.12 -11.34 -0.62
CA GLY A 248 -0.32 -11.43 -0.82
C GLY A 248 -1.08 -11.53 0.51
N PRO A 249 -2.39 -11.80 0.47
CA PRO A 249 -3.23 -11.79 1.67
C PRO A 249 -2.96 -13.04 2.52
N GLU A 250 -3.00 -12.89 3.86
CA GLU A 250 -2.66 -13.97 4.79
C GLU A 250 -3.82 -14.98 5.01
N SER A 251 -5.06 -14.70 4.56
CA SER A 251 -6.24 -15.56 4.83
C SER A 251 -6.72 -16.42 3.65
N PRO A 252 -7.02 -17.71 3.86
CA PRO A 252 -7.72 -18.56 2.89
C PRO A 252 -9.13 -18.07 2.50
N ALA A 253 -9.78 -17.21 3.30
CA ALA A 253 -11.11 -16.67 2.99
C ALA A 253 -11.11 -15.72 1.78
N THR A 254 -9.94 -15.24 1.37
CA THR A 254 -9.75 -14.47 0.12
C THR A 254 -9.44 -15.35 -1.10
N LYS A 255 -9.53 -16.68 -0.97
CA LYS A 255 -9.42 -17.63 -2.10
C LYS A 255 -10.75 -17.89 -2.81
N GLN A 256 -11.86 -17.41 -2.28
CA GLN A 256 -13.12 -17.40 -3.02
C GLN A 256 -13.11 -16.19 -3.94
N GLU A 257 -12.96 -16.49 -5.22
CA GLU A 257 -12.96 -15.53 -6.33
C GLU A 257 -11.81 -14.51 -6.24
N SER A 258 -10.59 -14.98 -6.48
CA SER A 258 -9.62 -14.17 -7.23
C SER A 258 -10.17 -13.99 -8.66
N GLY A 259 -11.26 -13.22 -8.79
CA GLY A 259 -11.66 -12.58 -10.01
C GLY A 259 -10.52 -11.64 -10.36
N VAL A 260 -9.66 -12.11 -11.24
CA VAL A 260 -8.67 -11.29 -11.92
C VAL A 260 -9.46 -10.12 -12.54
N LEU A 261 -9.43 -8.95 -11.90
CA LEU A 261 -10.17 -7.75 -12.34
C LEU A 261 -9.63 -7.17 -13.66
N PHE A 262 -8.54 -7.72 -14.20
CA PHE A 262 -7.85 -7.21 -15.39
C PHE A 262 -7.35 -8.36 -16.27
N PRO A 263 -7.71 -8.43 -17.56
CA PRO A 263 -7.27 -9.51 -18.44
C PRO A 263 -5.74 -9.61 -18.48
N THR A 264 -5.25 -10.84 -18.31
CA THR A 264 -3.82 -11.20 -18.26
C THR A 264 -3.12 -11.15 -19.63
N GLU A 265 -3.57 -10.30 -20.55
CA GLU A 265 -3.00 -10.17 -21.89
C GLU A 265 -2.37 -8.80 -22.08
N ILE A 266 -1.03 -8.76 -21.94
CA ILE A 266 -0.14 -7.82 -22.63
C ILE A 266 0.98 -8.66 -23.24
#